data_AF-A0A2J6HK67-F1
#
_entry.id   AF-A0A2J6HK67-F1
#
_cell.length_a   1.000
_cell.length_b   1.000
_cell.length_c   1.000
_cell.angle_alpha   90.00
_cell.angle_beta   90.00
_cell.angle_gamma   90.00
#
_symmetry.space_group_name_H-M   'P 1'
#
loop_
_entity.id
_entity.type
_entity.pdbx_description
1 polymer ?
#
loop_
_entity_poly.entity_id
_entity_poly.type
_entity_poly.pdbx_seq_one_letter_code
_entity_poly.pdbx_strand_id
1 'polypeptide(L)'
;MNHQKENADKIRMDNLIEREKELQCLYKVGDLLNNLGNTLEDIIPQLLDILPGGWRFPEICEAEIILGNEIHSRPGLRRTELKLTADIIAYGEVLGEIRVYYVKSVKLEKGIFLSEEQRLLNDIAEKIAVFITLKKLKPLEKDDDDFTQSEDDILKHVQDHHTGLVDWLRTLGLNKHEALELLDNPLEFRKGETIGKQGAFTSYFLLLAKGITKSYVEGGGNKSYSFMLSKSFEFIGLSSLFGNNYYFTTTALVPSTVFLVEKETVIKLLHSNTKFNRALMKWYCDSYQLLFKKMSALSLKQTVGRLADALLYLSEVFESDLIPNTISRKDISEIGGMSNENAVRILSDFKAEKIVKSTSAGIEILNKRVLKTICATG
;
A
#
# COMPACT_ATOMS: atom_id res chain seq x y z
N MET A 1 46.17 3.41 18.07
CA MET A 1 45.37 4.17 17.08
C MET A 1 45.05 3.33 15.83
N ASN A 2 46.00 2.60 15.23
CA ASN A 2 45.71 1.70 14.08
C ASN A 2 44.75 0.54 14.40
N HIS A 3 44.90 -0.13 15.55
CA HIS A 3 44.04 -1.26 15.90
C HIS A 3 42.56 -0.91 16.13
N GLN A 4 42.25 0.30 16.61
CA GLN A 4 40.86 0.75 16.77
C GLN A 4 40.23 1.12 15.42
N LYS A 5 41.05 1.61 14.47
CA LYS A 5 40.61 1.95 13.12
C LYS A 5 40.36 0.69 12.27
N GLU A 6 41.29 -0.28 12.33
CA GLU A 6 41.13 -1.60 11.71
C GLU A 6 39.89 -2.35 12.22
N ASN A 7 39.60 -2.27 13.52
CA ASN A 7 38.43 -2.92 14.09
C ASN A 7 37.11 -2.22 13.69
N ALA A 8 37.12 -0.88 13.59
CA ALA A 8 35.98 -0.12 13.10
C ALA A 8 35.70 -0.34 11.61
N ASP A 9 36.75 -0.43 10.78
CA ASP A 9 36.64 -0.72 9.36
C ASP A 9 36.15 -2.15 9.11
N LYS A 10 36.58 -3.11 9.94
CA LYS A 10 36.09 -4.49 9.91
C LYS A 10 34.61 -4.58 10.26
N ILE A 11 34.18 -3.94 11.36
CA ILE A 11 32.75 -3.90 11.75
C ILE A 11 31.90 -3.27 10.66
N ARG A 12 32.39 -2.21 10.01
CA ARG A 12 31.68 -1.53 8.92
C ARG A 12 31.54 -2.42 7.69
N MET A 13 32.60 -3.17 7.34
CA MET A 13 32.56 -4.13 6.24
C MET A 13 31.61 -5.29 6.55
N ASP A 14 31.66 -5.84 7.75
CA ASP A 14 30.77 -6.92 8.19
C ASP A 14 29.29 -6.47 8.11
N ASN A 15 28.96 -5.26 8.57
CA ASN A 15 27.61 -4.71 8.46
C ASN A 15 27.14 -4.53 7.01
N LEU A 16 28.03 -4.20 6.07
CA LEU A 16 27.69 -4.08 4.65
C LEU A 16 27.39 -5.45 4.03
N ILE A 17 28.18 -6.46 4.38
CA ILE A 17 27.99 -7.84 3.91
C ILE A 17 26.65 -8.39 4.41
N GLU A 18 26.33 -8.21 5.70
CA GLU A 18 25.05 -8.66 6.24
C GLU A 18 23.87 -7.93 5.58
N ARG A 19 24.01 -6.62 5.31
CA ARG A 19 22.97 -5.87 4.60
C ARG A 19 22.78 -6.32 3.15
N GLU A 20 23.85 -6.68 2.46
CA GLU A 20 23.79 -7.22 1.11
C GLU A 20 23.04 -8.57 1.09
N LYS A 21 23.35 -9.47 2.03
CA LYS A 21 22.65 -10.76 2.19
C LYS A 21 21.14 -10.56 2.40
N GLU A 22 20.75 -9.67 3.32
CA GLU A 22 19.35 -9.34 3.59
C GLU A 22 18.62 -8.86 2.33
N LEU A 23 19.22 -7.92 1.59
CA LEU A 23 18.63 -7.35 0.38
C LEU A 23 18.51 -8.40 -0.73
N GLN A 24 19.55 -9.23 -0.93
CA GLN A 24 19.50 -10.32 -1.90
C GLN A 24 18.44 -11.36 -1.54
N CYS A 25 18.29 -11.68 -0.25
CA CYS A 25 17.25 -12.60 0.22
C CYS A 25 15.85 -12.02 -0.06
N LEU A 26 15.58 -10.78 0.35
CA LEU A 26 14.29 -10.11 0.11
C LEU A 26 13.95 -9.95 -1.38
N TYR A 27 14.96 -9.71 -2.21
CA TYR A 27 14.81 -9.63 -3.65
C TYR A 27 14.42 -10.98 -4.25
N LYS A 28 15.17 -12.05 -3.94
CA LYS A 28 14.86 -13.40 -4.44
C LYS A 28 13.51 -13.92 -3.95
N VAL A 29 13.17 -13.69 -2.68
CA VAL A 29 11.85 -14.02 -2.13
C VAL A 29 10.76 -13.22 -2.85
N GLY A 30 10.98 -11.92 -3.08
CA GLY A 30 10.04 -11.07 -3.82
C GLY A 30 9.80 -11.56 -5.24
N ASP A 31 10.86 -11.82 -6.00
CA ASP A 31 10.79 -12.32 -7.37
C ASP A 31 10.06 -13.67 -7.45
N LEU A 32 10.35 -14.58 -6.52
CA LEU A 32 9.68 -15.88 -6.46
C LEU A 32 8.17 -15.75 -6.17
N LEU A 33 7.80 -14.89 -5.23
CA LEU A 33 6.40 -14.65 -4.86
C LEU A 33 5.65 -13.77 -5.87
N ASN A 34 6.36 -13.07 -6.76
CA ASN A 34 5.73 -12.28 -7.81
C ASN A 34 5.12 -13.11 -8.94
N ASN A 35 5.62 -14.33 -9.15
CA ASN A 35 5.08 -15.20 -10.18
C ASN A 35 3.85 -15.95 -9.67
N LEU A 36 2.69 -15.34 -9.86
CA LEU A 36 1.38 -15.86 -9.47
C LEU A 36 0.93 -17.09 -10.27
N GLY A 37 1.67 -17.57 -11.28
CA GLY A 37 1.41 -18.87 -11.92
C GLY A 37 1.80 -20.05 -11.03
N ASN A 38 2.81 -19.89 -10.19
CA ASN A 38 3.32 -20.97 -9.35
C ASN A 38 2.35 -21.33 -8.22
N THR A 39 2.23 -22.61 -7.87
CA THR A 39 1.47 -23.04 -6.69
C THR A 39 2.27 -22.86 -5.40
N LEU A 40 1.62 -22.94 -4.24
CA LEU A 40 2.35 -22.99 -2.96
C LEU A 40 3.30 -24.18 -2.90
N GLU A 41 2.93 -25.31 -3.52
CA GLU A 41 3.74 -26.52 -3.60
C GLU A 41 5.04 -26.29 -4.38
N ASP A 42 5.01 -25.44 -5.41
CA ASP A 42 6.19 -25.10 -6.21
C ASP A 42 7.09 -24.06 -5.53
N ILE A 43 6.49 -23.10 -4.83
CA ILE A 43 7.18 -21.96 -4.23
C ILE A 43 7.87 -22.36 -2.92
N ILE A 44 7.21 -23.13 -2.07
CA ILE A 44 7.71 -23.43 -0.72
C ILE A 44 9.10 -24.08 -0.74
N PRO A 45 9.39 -25.10 -1.57
CA PRO A 45 10.74 -25.66 -1.67
C PRO A 45 11.79 -24.61 -2.04
N GLN A 46 11.48 -23.71 -2.97
CA GLN A 46 12.38 -22.64 -3.39
C GLN A 46 12.57 -21.58 -2.30
N LEU A 47 11.53 -21.25 -1.52
CA LEU A 47 11.67 -20.40 -0.35
C LEU A 47 12.61 -21.03 0.68
N LEU A 48 12.43 -22.31 0.99
CA LEU A 48 13.30 -23.04 1.92
C LEU A 48 14.78 -23.05 1.46
N ASP A 49 15.03 -22.91 0.16
CA ASP A 49 16.36 -22.81 -0.42
C ASP A 49 16.96 -21.39 -0.32
N ILE A 50 16.13 -20.37 -0.47
CA ILE A 50 16.55 -18.95 -0.44
C ILE A 50 16.79 -18.47 0.98
N LEU A 51 15.89 -18.82 1.92
CA LEU A 51 15.84 -18.24 3.26
C LEU A 51 17.18 -18.29 4.00
N PRO A 52 17.90 -19.43 4.08
CA PRO A 52 19.17 -19.50 4.80
C PRO A 52 20.19 -18.43 4.39
N GLY A 53 20.19 -18.02 3.11
CA GLY A 53 21.11 -17.04 2.56
C GLY A 53 20.97 -15.63 3.15
N GLY A 54 19.85 -15.31 3.78
CA GLY A 54 19.60 -14.02 4.43
C GLY A 54 20.13 -13.89 5.85
N TRP A 55 20.59 -14.98 6.46
CA TRP A 55 21.08 -14.99 7.85
C TRP A 55 22.60 -14.90 7.92
N ARG A 56 23.09 -14.55 9.11
CA ARG A 56 24.51 -14.38 9.39
C ARG A 56 25.34 -15.62 9.11
N PHE A 57 24.80 -16.80 9.43
CA PHE A 57 25.44 -18.10 9.23
C PHE A 57 24.62 -19.01 8.30
N PRO A 58 24.56 -18.74 6.98
CA PRO A 58 23.73 -19.50 6.04
C PRO A 58 23.99 -21.00 6.02
N GLU A 59 25.24 -21.40 6.23
CA GLU A 59 25.71 -22.79 6.15
C GLU A 59 25.21 -23.70 7.30
N ILE A 60 24.69 -23.10 8.36
CA ILE A 60 24.05 -23.81 9.49
C ILE A 60 22.62 -23.35 9.70
N CYS A 61 22.10 -22.52 8.80
CA CYS A 61 20.76 -21.96 8.85
C CYS A 61 19.82 -22.87 8.07
N GLU A 62 18.73 -23.29 8.69
CA GLU A 62 17.69 -24.07 8.04
C GLU A 62 16.32 -23.49 8.36
N ALA A 63 15.40 -23.55 7.39
CA ALA A 63 14.07 -22.98 7.49
C ALA A 63 12.97 -24.06 7.57
N GLU A 64 11.85 -23.67 8.15
CA GLU A 64 10.60 -24.43 8.22
C GLU A 64 9.45 -23.46 8.00
N ILE A 65 8.49 -23.83 7.16
CA ILE A 65 7.28 -23.05 6.92
C ILE A 65 6.09 -23.92 7.30
N ILE A 66 5.21 -23.40 8.14
CA ILE A 66 4.01 -24.07 8.64
C ILE A 66 2.81 -23.29 8.12
N LEU A 67 1.91 -23.94 7.39
CA LEU A 67 0.69 -23.33 6.86
C LEU A 67 -0.50 -24.22 7.25
N GLY A 68 -1.40 -23.70 8.09
CA GLY A 68 -2.45 -24.51 8.69
C GLY A 68 -1.88 -25.75 9.41
N ASN A 69 -2.20 -26.94 8.90
CA ASN A 69 -1.71 -28.22 9.43
C ASN A 69 -0.51 -28.79 8.68
N GLU A 70 -0.05 -28.13 7.61
CA GLU A 70 1.05 -28.60 6.79
C GLU A 70 2.38 -28.03 7.28
N ILE A 71 3.38 -28.89 7.38
CA ILE A 71 4.74 -28.54 7.80
C ILE A 71 5.67 -28.82 6.64
N HIS A 72 6.34 -27.77 6.18
CA HIS A 72 7.25 -27.82 5.04
C HIS A 72 8.69 -27.53 5.50
N SER A 73 9.60 -28.44 5.22
CA SER A 73 11.02 -28.33 5.59
C SER A 73 11.90 -29.18 4.68
N ARG A 74 13.19 -28.84 4.59
CA ARG A 74 14.15 -29.71 3.91
C ARG A 74 14.30 -31.05 4.65
N PRO A 75 14.54 -32.17 3.93
CA PRO A 75 14.75 -33.46 4.58
C PRO A 75 15.93 -33.43 5.54
N GLY A 76 15.73 -33.91 6.78
CA GLY A 76 16.78 -33.97 7.79
C GLY A 76 16.90 -32.74 8.70
N LEU A 77 15.95 -31.80 8.62
CA LEU A 77 15.91 -30.60 9.48
C LEU A 77 16.08 -30.94 10.95
N ARG A 78 17.10 -30.33 11.58
CA ARG A 78 17.33 -30.40 13.02
C ARG A 78 16.72 -29.19 13.71
N ARG A 79 15.61 -29.41 14.41
CA ARG A 79 14.99 -28.37 15.24
C ARG A 79 15.81 -28.17 16.51
N THR A 80 16.28 -26.95 16.71
CA THR A 80 17.06 -26.53 17.88
C THR A 80 16.33 -25.39 18.62
N GLU A 81 16.75 -25.12 19.85
CA GLU A 81 16.28 -23.93 20.60
C GLU A 81 16.83 -22.62 20.03
N LEU A 82 17.85 -22.69 19.15
CA LEU A 82 18.40 -21.54 18.46
C LEU A 82 17.54 -21.22 17.24
N LYS A 83 16.37 -20.63 17.49
CA LYS A 83 15.39 -20.33 16.46
C LYS A 83 14.86 -18.90 16.50
N LEU A 84 14.49 -18.41 15.33
CA LEU A 84 13.59 -17.26 15.17
C LEU A 84 12.25 -17.76 14.63
N THR A 85 11.19 -17.03 14.96
CA THR A 85 9.83 -17.31 14.53
C THR A 85 9.13 -16.03 14.09
N ALA A 86 8.27 -16.12 13.09
CA ALA A 86 7.35 -15.05 12.72
C ALA A 86 6.01 -15.63 12.27
N ASP A 87 4.93 -15.05 12.75
CA ASP A 87 3.57 -15.45 12.35
C ASP A 87 3.26 -14.91 10.94
N ILE A 88 2.66 -15.76 10.12
CA ILE A 88 2.12 -15.39 8.81
C ILE A 88 0.67 -14.97 9.04
N ILE A 89 0.41 -13.66 9.09
CA ILE A 89 -0.90 -13.12 9.47
C ILE A 89 -1.53 -12.40 8.28
N ALA A 90 -2.79 -12.74 7.96
CA ALA A 90 -3.59 -12.01 6.98
C ALA A 90 -4.98 -11.71 7.56
N TYR A 91 -5.47 -10.48 7.37
CA TYR A 91 -6.77 -10.00 7.88
C TYR A 91 -7.02 -10.26 9.38
N GLY A 92 -5.95 -10.31 10.18
CA GLY A 92 -6.03 -10.57 11.62
C GLY A 92 -6.12 -12.06 11.99
N GLU A 93 -6.10 -12.97 11.03
CA GLU A 93 -6.01 -14.41 11.24
C GLU A 93 -4.58 -14.90 11.03
N VAL A 94 -4.14 -15.82 11.89
CA VAL A 94 -2.84 -16.49 11.74
C VAL A 94 -3.01 -17.62 10.71
N LEU A 95 -2.45 -17.42 9.52
CA LEU A 95 -2.46 -18.42 8.45
C LEU A 95 -1.41 -19.52 8.66
N GLY A 96 -0.36 -19.20 9.41
CA GLY A 96 0.79 -20.07 9.60
C GLY A 96 1.94 -19.39 10.34
N GLU A 97 3.11 -20.01 10.27
CA GLU A 97 4.33 -19.55 10.94
C GLU A 97 5.54 -19.90 10.08
N ILE A 98 6.51 -18.99 10.02
CA ILE A 98 7.84 -19.26 9.47
C ILE A 98 8.84 -19.36 10.61
N ARG A 99 9.73 -20.36 10.55
CA ARG A 99 10.78 -20.60 11.53
C ARG A 99 12.12 -20.77 10.85
N VAL A 100 13.16 -20.27 11.50
CA VAL A 100 14.55 -20.43 11.06
C VAL A 100 15.39 -20.88 12.24
N TYR A 101 16.24 -21.88 12.02
CA TYR A 101 17.05 -22.56 13.02
C TYR A 101 18.54 -22.45 12.69
N TYR A 102 19.37 -22.31 13.73
CA TYR A 102 20.79 -22.67 13.63
C TYR A 102 21.01 -24.09 14.15
N VAL A 103 21.45 -24.98 13.27
CA VAL A 103 21.56 -26.42 13.56
C VAL A 103 22.88 -26.83 14.23
N LYS A 104 23.81 -25.88 14.40
CA LYS A 104 25.07 -26.06 15.13
C LYS A 104 25.20 -25.00 16.22
N SER A 105 25.93 -25.32 17.29
CA SER A 105 26.21 -24.36 18.37
C SER A 105 27.05 -23.18 17.85
N VAL A 106 26.58 -21.96 18.09
CA VAL A 106 27.30 -20.72 17.77
C VAL A 106 27.88 -20.15 19.06
N LYS A 107 29.20 -19.92 19.12
CA LYS A 107 29.86 -19.31 20.29
C LYS A 107 29.98 -17.80 20.08
N LEU A 108 29.14 -16.99 20.74
CA LEU A 108 29.17 -15.52 20.65
C LEU A 108 28.84 -14.84 22.00
N GLU A 109 29.41 -13.65 22.23
CA GLU A 109 29.22 -12.81 23.44
C GLU A 109 27.99 -11.89 23.38
N LYS A 110 27.41 -11.67 22.19
CA LYS A 110 26.15 -10.93 21.96
C LYS A 110 25.17 -11.85 21.25
N GLY A 111 23.88 -11.65 21.50
CA GLY A 111 22.75 -12.50 21.07
C GLY A 111 22.95 -13.23 19.73
N ILE A 112 22.52 -14.49 19.70
CA ILE A 112 22.82 -15.44 18.61
C ILE A 112 22.24 -14.96 17.27
N PHE A 113 21.09 -14.29 17.31
CA PHE A 113 20.48 -13.60 16.17
C PHE A 113 20.55 -12.08 16.33
N LEU A 114 20.63 -11.38 15.21
CA LEU A 114 20.53 -9.93 15.11
C LEU A 114 19.06 -9.48 15.09
N SER A 115 18.80 -8.25 15.54
CA SER A 115 17.46 -7.64 15.45
C SER A 115 16.97 -7.50 14.01
N GLU A 116 17.91 -7.31 13.10
CA GLU A 116 17.70 -7.17 11.67
C GLU A 116 17.29 -8.50 11.04
N GLU A 117 17.80 -9.64 11.52
CA GLU A 117 17.37 -10.98 11.08
C GLU A 117 15.92 -11.28 11.48
N GLN A 118 15.50 -10.86 12.68
CA GLN A 118 14.08 -10.97 13.06
C GLN A 118 13.21 -10.07 12.17
N ARG A 119 13.68 -8.87 11.84
CA ARG A 119 12.95 -7.96 10.92
C ARG A 119 12.83 -8.58 9.53
N LEU A 120 13.92 -9.14 8.99
CA LEU A 120 13.93 -9.87 7.73
C LEU A 120 12.88 -10.99 7.74
N LEU A 121 12.85 -11.80 8.81
CA LEU A 121 11.88 -12.90 8.94
C LEU A 121 10.43 -12.40 8.94
N ASN A 122 10.15 -11.30 9.64
CA ASN A 122 8.83 -10.68 9.67
C ASN A 122 8.42 -10.15 8.29
N ASP A 123 9.33 -9.46 7.58
CA ASP A 123 9.07 -8.91 6.25
C ASP A 123 8.76 -10.04 5.24
N ILE A 124 9.45 -11.18 5.37
CA ILE A 124 9.20 -12.38 4.57
C ILE A 124 7.84 -13.01 4.92
N ALA A 125 7.52 -13.12 6.20
CA ALA A 125 6.22 -13.63 6.64
C ALA A 125 5.06 -12.78 6.09
N GLU A 126 5.20 -11.46 6.09
CA GLU A 126 4.23 -10.53 5.50
C GLU A 126 4.09 -10.75 3.98
N LYS A 127 5.20 -10.92 3.25
CA LYS A 127 5.16 -11.22 1.81
C LYS A 127 4.45 -12.54 1.50
N ILE A 128 4.72 -13.59 2.28
CA ILE A 128 4.04 -14.89 2.14
C ILE A 128 2.54 -14.75 2.45
N ALA A 129 2.17 -14.00 3.49
CA ALA A 129 0.78 -13.75 3.85
C ALA A 129 0.02 -13.03 2.72
N VAL A 130 0.64 -12.02 2.11
CA VAL A 130 0.11 -11.31 0.93
C VAL A 130 -0.05 -12.27 -0.24
N PHE A 131 0.98 -13.07 -0.56
CA PHE A 131 0.90 -14.04 -1.66
C PHE A 131 -0.23 -15.07 -1.48
N ILE A 132 -0.34 -15.68 -0.30
CA ILE A 132 -1.41 -16.65 0.00
C ILE A 132 -2.78 -15.99 -0.13
N THR A 133 -2.91 -14.76 0.35
CA THR A 133 -4.14 -13.97 0.23
C THR A 133 -4.52 -13.77 -1.23
N LEU A 134 -3.57 -13.34 -2.06
CA LEU A 134 -3.79 -13.11 -3.50
C LEU A 134 -4.16 -14.40 -4.25
N LYS A 135 -3.51 -15.52 -3.92
CA LYS A 135 -3.85 -16.84 -4.49
C LYS A 135 -5.23 -17.33 -4.11
N LYS A 136 -5.70 -17.03 -2.89
CA LYS A 136 -7.08 -17.34 -2.46
C LYS A 136 -8.13 -16.47 -3.16
N LEU A 137 -7.74 -15.31 -3.68
CA LEU A 137 -8.62 -14.40 -4.37
C LEU A 137 -8.76 -14.76 -5.87
N LYS A 138 -7.70 -15.24 -6.52
CA LYS A 138 -7.77 -15.71 -7.92
C LYS A 138 -8.70 -16.92 -8.09
N PRO A 139 -9.66 -16.90 -9.04
CA PRO A 139 -10.29 -18.13 -9.52
C PRO A 139 -9.24 -19.06 -10.15
N LEU A 140 -9.36 -20.37 -9.92
CA LEU A 140 -8.58 -21.41 -10.61
C LEU A 140 -8.56 -21.14 -12.13
N GLU A 141 -7.39 -21.24 -12.76
CA GLU A 141 -7.18 -20.99 -14.19
C GLU A 141 -8.31 -21.58 -15.05
N LYS A 142 -8.98 -20.72 -15.83
CA LYS A 142 -9.95 -21.14 -16.83
C LYS A 142 -9.32 -21.05 -18.21
N ASP A 143 -9.41 -22.15 -18.97
CA ASP A 143 -8.96 -22.25 -20.35
C ASP A 143 -9.62 -21.18 -21.25
N ASP A 144 -8.87 -20.69 -22.24
CA ASP A 144 -9.19 -19.54 -23.12
C ASP A 144 -10.53 -19.62 -23.89
N ASP A 145 -11.19 -20.79 -23.97
CA ASP A 145 -12.47 -20.98 -24.67
C ASP A 145 -13.71 -20.66 -23.79
N ASP A 146 -13.57 -20.43 -22.47
CA ASP A 146 -14.69 -20.16 -21.53
C ASP A 146 -14.93 -18.64 -21.29
N PHE A 147 -14.11 -17.77 -21.87
CA PHE A 147 -14.09 -16.33 -21.55
C PHE A 147 -15.31 -15.55 -22.05
N THR A 148 -15.95 -15.97 -23.14
CA THR A 148 -17.06 -15.20 -23.73
C THR A 148 -18.34 -15.28 -22.88
N GLN A 149 -18.58 -16.39 -22.18
CA GLN A 149 -19.67 -16.50 -21.20
C GLN A 149 -19.31 -15.80 -19.89
N SER A 150 -18.02 -15.78 -19.49
CA SER A 150 -17.58 -15.13 -18.25
C SER A 150 -17.62 -13.60 -18.33
N GLU A 151 -17.33 -13.00 -19.48
CA GLU A 151 -17.33 -11.54 -19.64
C GLU A 151 -18.70 -10.92 -19.43
N ASP A 152 -19.76 -11.53 -19.97
CA ASP A 152 -21.11 -10.98 -19.84
C ASP A 152 -21.64 -11.14 -18.41
N ASP A 153 -21.22 -12.19 -17.68
CA ASP A 153 -21.52 -12.37 -16.26
C ASP A 153 -20.76 -11.37 -15.38
N ILE A 154 -19.45 -11.16 -15.63
CA ILE A 154 -18.64 -10.13 -14.94
C ILE A 154 -19.22 -8.75 -15.23
N LEU A 155 -19.52 -8.46 -16.49
CA LEU A 155 -20.10 -7.19 -16.90
C LEU A 155 -21.43 -6.95 -16.20
N LYS A 156 -22.30 -7.94 -16.13
CA LYS A 156 -23.60 -7.84 -15.46
C LYS A 156 -23.41 -7.60 -13.96
N HIS A 157 -22.53 -8.35 -13.30
CA HIS A 157 -22.22 -8.16 -11.88
C HIS A 157 -21.68 -6.75 -11.60
N VAL A 158 -20.72 -6.29 -12.40
CA VAL A 158 -20.15 -4.94 -12.29
C VAL A 158 -21.20 -3.87 -12.58
N GLN A 159 -22.06 -4.05 -13.57
CA GLN A 159 -23.11 -3.08 -13.90
C GLN A 159 -24.17 -2.98 -12.80
N ASP A 160 -24.53 -4.12 -12.21
CA ASP A 160 -25.52 -4.21 -11.13
C ASP A 160 -25.00 -3.55 -9.83
N HIS A 161 -23.68 -3.58 -9.56
CA HIS A 161 -23.10 -3.13 -8.29
C HIS A 161 -22.28 -1.84 -8.38
N HIS A 162 -21.74 -1.53 -9.56
CA HIS A 162 -20.82 -0.42 -9.87
C HIS A 162 -21.16 0.24 -11.20
N THR A 163 -22.42 0.66 -11.35
CA THR A 163 -22.94 1.29 -12.57
C THR A 163 -22.05 2.44 -13.05
N GLY A 164 -21.62 2.38 -14.31
CA GLY A 164 -20.78 3.40 -14.95
C GLY A 164 -19.27 3.17 -14.84
N LEU A 165 -18.79 2.18 -14.07
CA LEU A 165 -17.35 1.88 -13.95
C LEU A 165 -16.72 1.50 -15.29
N VAL A 166 -17.37 0.59 -16.03
CA VAL A 166 -16.89 0.15 -17.34
C VAL A 166 -16.92 1.29 -18.36
N ASP A 167 -17.98 2.11 -18.35
CA ASP A 167 -18.05 3.27 -19.22
C ASP A 167 -16.95 4.28 -18.90
N TRP A 168 -16.65 4.51 -17.62
CA TRP A 168 -15.54 5.34 -17.20
C TRP A 168 -14.20 4.79 -17.69
N LEU A 169 -13.92 3.49 -17.54
CA LEU A 169 -12.71 2.85 -18.08
C LEU A 169 -12.61 3.04 -19.60
N ARG A 170 -13.73 2.97 -20.33
CA ARG A 170 -13.77 3.22 -21.77
C ARG A 170 -13.48 4.67 -22.14
N THR A 171 -13.81 5.64 -21.27
CA THR A 171 -13.40 7.04 -21.49
C THR A 171 -11.89 7.24 -21.43
N LEU A 172 -11.18 6.34 -20.74
CA LEU A 172 -9.72 6.30 -20.71
C LEU A 172 -9.12 5.68 -21.99
N GLY A 173 -9.94 5.17 -22.90
CA GLY A 173 -9.48 4.60 -24.17
C GLY A 173 -9.37 3.07 -24.18
N LEU A 174 -9.81 2.39 -23.12
CA LEU A 174 -9.93 0.94 -23.07
C LEU A 174 -11.13 0.47 -23.91
N ASN A 175 -11.00 -0.66 -24.58
CA ASN A 175 -12.13 -1.38 -25.15
C ASN A 175 -12.85 -2.21 -24.06
N LYS A 176 -13.96 -2.88 -24.41
CA LYS A 176 -14.76 -3.65 -23.42
C LYS A 176 -13.92 -4.74 -22.75
N HIS A 177 -13.21 -5.54 -23.55
CA HIS A 177 -12.38 -6.65 -23.07
C HIS A 177 -11.27 -6.14 -22.15
N GLU A 178 -10.48 -5.17 -22.61
CA GLU A 178 -9.39 -4.57 -21.81
C GLU A 178 -9.90 -3.95 -20.50
N ALA A 179 -11.12 -3.38 -20.49
CA ALA A 179 -11.72 -2.85 -19.27
C ALA A 179 -12.08 -3.96 -18.29
N LEU A 180 -12.63 -5.08 -18.77
CA LEU A 180 -12.99 -6.23 -17.93
C LEU A 180 -11.75 -6.93 -17.37
N GLU A 181 -10.63 -6.96 -18.09
CA GLU A 181 -9.34 -7.47 -17.59
C GLU A 181 -8.85 -6.72 -16.33
N LEU A 182 -9.26 -5.47 -16.13
CA LEU A 182 -8.90 -4.68 -14.94
C LEU A 182 -9.87 -4.87 -13.76
N LEU A 183 -10.96 -5.60 -13.97
CA LEU A 183 -12.08 -5.72 -13.04
C LEU A 183 -12.20 -7.12 -12.45
N ASP A 184 -11.05 -7.75 -12.20
CA ASP A 184 -10.98 -9.00 -11.47
C ASP A 184 -10.74 -8.76 -9.97
N ASN A 185 -11.24 -9.66 -9.11
CA ASN A 185 -11.02 -9.66 -7.66
C ASN A 185 -11.48 -8.38 -6.93
N PRO A 186 -12.79 -8.06 -6.89
CA PRO A 186 -13.30 -6.98 -6.07
C PRO A 186 -13.11 -7.30 -4.58
N LEU A 187 -12.59 -6.32 -3.85
CA LEU A 187 -12.42 -6.37 -2.40
C LEU A 187 -13.28 -5.31 -1.72
N GLU A 188 -13.99 -5.74 -0.68
CA GLU A 188 -14.83 -4.88 0.15
C GLU A 188 -14.06 -4.46 1.41
N PHE A 189 -14.04 -3.17 1.66
CA PHE A 189 -13.39 -2.56 2.82
C PHE A 189 -14.41 -1.79 3.64
N ARG A 190 -14.37 -1.98 4.96
CA ARG A 190 -15.13 -1.20 5.93
C ARG A 190 -14.47 0.15 6.15
N LYS A 191 -15.26 1.10 6.66
CA LYS A 191 -14.72 2.40 7.10
C LYS A 191 -13.58 2.20 8.11
N GLY A 192 -12.44 2.81 7.82
CA GLY A 192 -11.24 2.79 8.66
C GLY A 192 -10.25 1.68 8.34
N GLU A 193 -10.61 0.72 7.48
CA GLU A 193 -9.69 -0.35 7.06
C GLU A 193 -8.63 0.16 6.09
N THR A 194 -7.41 -0.34 6.26
CA THR A 194 -6.27 -0.07 5.37
C THR A 194 -6.37 -0.93 4.13
N ILE A 195 -6.33 -0.30 2.97
CA ILE A 195 -6.41 -0.94 1.65
C ILE A 195 -5.00 -1.27 1.13
N GLY A 196 -4.06 -0.33 1.28
CA GLY A 196 -2.65 -0.52 0.97
C GLY A 196 -1.82 0.18 2.02
N LYS A 197 -0.72 -0.43 2.48
CA LYS A 197 0.09 0.10 3.58
C LYS A 197 1.45 0.56 3.08
N GLN A 198 1.90 1.73 3.51
CA GLN A 198 3.22 2.27 3.20
C GLN A 198 4.31 1.25 3.56
N GLY A 199 5.21 0.97 2.62
CA GLY A 199 6.30 0.02 2.77
C GLY A 199 5.91 -1.43 2.47
N ALA A 200 4.62 -1.77 2.50
CA ALA A 200 4.16 -3.12 2.16
C ALA A 200 4.43 -3.40 0.68
N PHE A 201 4.83 -4.65 0.42
CA PHE A 201 5.07 -5.14 -0.93
C PHE A 201 3.78 -5.11 -1.75
N THR A 202 3.88 -4.83 -3.06
CA THR A 202 2.72 -4.83 -3.94
C THR A 202 3.05 -5.24 -5.36
N SER A 203 2.23 -6.15 -5.91
CA SER A 203 2.18 -6.52 -7.33
C SER A 203 0.98 -5.90 -8.06
N TYR A 204 0.23 -5.05 -7.36
CA TYR A 204 -1.02 -4.44 -7.83
C TYR A 204 -0.99 -2.94 -7.63
N PHE A 205 -1.84 -2.24 -8.37
CA PHE A 205 -2.38 -0.98 -7.92
C PHE A 205 -3.89 -1.11 -7.80
N LEU A 206 -4.53 -0.09 -7.24
CA LEU A 206 -5.90 -0.18 -6.77
C LEU A 206 -6.80 0.62 -7.72
N LEU A 207 -7.97 0.09 -8.02
CA LEU A 207 -9.04 0.83 -8.71
C LEU A 207 -10.24 0.94 -7.77
N LEU A 208 -10.55 2.16 -7.33
CA LEU A 208 -11.68 2.41 -6.43
C LEU A 208 -12.98 2.43 -7.24
N ALA A 209 -13.77 1.37 -7.15
CA ALA A 209 -15.05 1.26 -7.84
C ALA A 209 -16.17 2.01 -7.10
N LYS A 210 -16.15 1.97 -5.77
CA LYS A 210 -17.16 2.60 -4.93
C LYS A 210 -16.54 3.06 -3.62
N GLY A 211 -16.97 4.22 -3.13
CA GLY A 211 -16.56 4.75 -1.84
C GLY A 211 -15.64 5.96 -1.95
N ILE A 212 -14.94 6.25 -0.84
CA ILE A 212 -14.04 7.39 -0.67
C ILE A 212 -12.86 6.88 0.15
N THR A 213 -11.65 7.15 -0.32
CA THR A 213 -10.41 6.79 0.38
C THR A 213 -9.56 8.02 0.64
N LYS A 214 -8.63 7.90 1.59
CA LYS A 214 -7.53 8.85 1.75
C LYS A 214 -6.19 8.14 1.56
N SER A 215 -5.26 8.84 0.92
CA SER A 215 -3.87 8.44 0.76
C SER A 215 -2.99 9.39 1.57
N TYR A 216 -2.14 8.82 2.44
CA TYR A 216 -1.33 9.56 3.37
C TYR A 216 0.04 8.92 3.58
N VAL A 217 1.03 9.77 3.87
CA VAL A 217 2.37 9.31 4.27
C VAL A 217 2.42 9.18 5.78
N GLU A 218 2.95 8.06 6.25
CA GLU A 218 3.20 7.78 7.66
C GLU A 218 4.53 8.37 8.10
N GLY A 219 4.52 9.13 9.20
CA GLY A 219 5.69 9.70 9.85
C GLY A 219 5.89 9.15 11.28
N GLY A 220 6.98 9.55 11.93
CA GLY A 220 7.26 9.16 13.31
C GLY A 220 6.23 9.71 14.31
N GLY A 221 5.90 8.90 15.32
CA GLY A 221 5.08 9.32 16.47
C GLY A 221 3.62 9.63 16.14
N ASN A 222 2.89 8.68 15.55
CA ASN A 222 1.47 8.78 15.14
C ASN A 222 1.13 9.97 14.23
N LYS A 223 2.16 10.62 13.64
CA LYS A 223 1.96 11.71 12.70
C LYS A 223 1.79 11.16 11.29
N SER A 224 0.86 11.74 10.56
CA SER A 224 0.60 11.43 9.16
C SER A 224 0.34 12.72 8.39
N TYR A 225 0.54 12.66 7.08
CA TYR A 225 0.17 13.73 6.17
C TYR A 225 -0.69 13.18 5.03
N SER A 226 -1.96 13.60 5.00
CA SER A 226 -2.93 13.18 3.97
C SER A 226 -2.82 14.09 2.76
N PHE A 227 -2.30 13.57 1.65
CA PHE A 227 -2.02 14.39 0.47
C PHE A 227 -3.11 14.29 -0.61
N MET A 228 -3.94 13.24 -0.58
CA MET A 228 -4.94 12.98 -1.61
C MET A 228 -6.14 12.22 -1.03
N LEU A 229 -7.34 12.63 -1.43
CA LEU A 229 -8.57 11.87 -1.33
C LEU A 229 -8.96 11.39 -2.72
N SER A 230 -9.47 10.17 -2.79
CA SER A 230 -9.98 9.58 -4.02
C SER A 230 -11.45 9.25 -3.90
N LYS A 231 -12.23 9.64 -4.91
CA LYS A 231 -13.64 9.25 -5.07
C LYS A 231 -13.75 8.01 -5.95
N SER A 232 -14.95 7.46 -6.04
CA SER A 232 -15.27 6.35 -6.96
C SER A 232 -14.84 6.69 -8.38
N PHE A 233 -14.35 5.67 -9.09
CA PHE A 233 -13.77 5.75 -10.43
C PHE A 233 -12.44 6.50 -10.47
N GLU A 234 -11.53 6.07 -9.59
CA GLU A 234 -10.15 6.56 -9.57
C GLU A 234 -9.15 5.42 -9.35
N PHE A 235 -7.99 5.55 -9.98
CA PHE A 235 -6.83 4.72 -9.67
C PHE A 235 -6.11 5.25 -8.43
N ILE A 236 -5.60 4.34 -7.61
CA ILE A 236 -4.81 4.63 -6.41
C ILE A 236 -3.54 3.78 -6.45
N GLY A 237 -2.40 4.37 -6.11
CA GLY A 237 -1.15 3.63 -6.00
C GLY A 237 -0.40 3.41 -7.32
N LEU A 238 -0.82 4.03 -8.42
CA LEU A 238 -0.11 4.00 -9.71
C LEU A 238 1.35 4.48 -9.61
N SER A 239 1.70 5.29 -8.62
CA SER A 239 3.10 5.66 -8.34
C SER A 239 3.99 4.45 -8.05
N SER A 240 3.41 3.33 -7.59
CA SER A 240 4.09 2.07 -7.35
C SER A 240 4.14 1.14 -8.57
N LEU A 241 3.63 1.53 -9.75
CA LEU A 241 3.53 0.66 -10.93
C LEU A 241 4.86 -0.03 -11.29
N PHE A 242 5.97 0.71 -11.22
CA PHE A 242 7.32 0.17 -11.45
C PHE A 242 8.14 -0.02 -10.17
N GLY A 243 7.53 0.22 -9.01
CA GLY A 243 8.13 -0.01 -7.70
C GLY A 243 7.70 -1.34 -7.11
N ASN A 244 8.38 -1.79 -6.06
CA ASN A 244 8.05 -3.05 -5.39
C ASN A 244 7.13 -2.88 -4.17
N ASN A 245 7.01 -1.66 -3.64
CA ASN A 245 6.26 -1.38 -2.42
C ASN A 245 5.33 -0.18 -2.61
N TYR A 246 4.27 -0.10 -1.81
CA TYR A 246 3.49 1.12 -1.69
C TYR A 246 4.30 2.24 -1.03
N TYR A 247 4.26 3.44 -1.61
CA TYR A 247 4.95 4.61 -1.06
C TYR A 247 4.14 5.38 -0.01
N PHE A 248 2.89 5.00 0.20
CA PHE A 248 1.95 5.63 1.11
C PHE A 248 0.89 4.63 1.57
N THR A 249 0.17 4.98 2.62
CA THR A 249 -0.96 4.21 3.13
C THR A 249 -2.26 4.75 2.57
N THR A 250 -3.15 3.86 2.16
CA THR A 250 -4.52 4.16 1.72
C THR A 250 -5.51 3.53 2.69
N THR A 251 -6.49 4.32 3.13
CA THR A 251 -7.55 3.88 4.06
C THR A 251 -8.92 4.27 3.54
N ALA A 252 -9.90 3.40 3.74
CA ALA A 252 -11.30 3.66 3.42
C ALA A 252 -11.92 4.66 4.42
N LEU A 253 -12.51 5.76 3.93
CA LEU A 253 -13.22 6.75 4.75
C LEU A 253 -14.71 6.41 4.92
N VAL A 254 -15.24 5.59 4.01
CA VAL A 254 -16.58 5.01 4.00
C VAL A 254 -16.47 3.55 3.51
N PRO A 255 -17.51 2.71 3.66
CA PRO A 255 -17.50 1.39 3.00
C PRO A 255 -17.15 1.53 1.52
N SER A 256 -16.14 0.77 1.06
CA SER A 256 -15.53 0.96 -0.25
C SER A 256 -15.26 -0.37 -0.94
N THR A 257 -15.48 -0.40 -2.26
CA THR A 257 -15.16 -1.54 -3.13
C THR A 257 -13.97 -1.18 -4.00
N VAL A 258 -12.95 -2.03 -4.01
CA VAL A 258 -11.68 -1.80 -4.70
C VAL A 258 -11.30 -3.02 -5.52
N PHE A 259 -10.93 -2.83 -6.78
CA PHE A 259 -10.33 -3.87 -7.60
C PHE A 259 -8.81 -3.85 -7.48
N LEU A 260 -8.20 -5.03 -7.38
CA LEU A 260 -6.76 -5.21 -7.40
C LEU A 260 -6.30 -5.39 -8.85
N VAL A 261 -5.69 -4.36 -9.41
CA VAL A 261 -5.26 -4.36 -10.81
C VAL A 261 -3.80 -4.79 -10.91
N GLU A 262 -3.54 -5.90 -11.59
CA GLU A 262 -2.18 -6.42 -11.80
C GLU A 262 -1.31 -5.42 -12.56
N LYS A 263 -0.10 -5.18 -12.05
CA LYS A 263 0.86 -4.28 -12.69
C LYS A 263 1.22 -4.74 -14.10
N GLU A 264 1.42 -6.03 -14.31
CA GLU A 264 1.79 -6.60 -15.60
C GLU A 264 0.72 -6.37 -16.67
N THR A 265 -0.56 -6.59 -16.33
CA THR A 265 -1.70 -6.31 -17.22
C THR A 265 -1.66 -4.88 -17.71
N VAL A 266 -1.40 -3.93 -16.81
CA VAL A 266 -1.39 -2.52 -17.15
C VAL A 266 -0.14 -2.12 -17.92
N ILE A 267 1.02 -2.68 -17.58
CA ILE A 267 2.24 -2.49 -18.38
C ILE A 267 2.02 -2.99 -19.82
N LYS A 268 1.38 -4.15 -20.01
CA LYS A 268 1.00 -4.66 -21.34
C LYS A 268 0.07 -3.68 -22.07
N LEU A 269 -0.98 -3.20 -21.40
CA LEU A 269 -1.92 -2.22 -21.97
C LEU A 269 -1.25 -0.88 -22.33
N LEU A 270 -0.27 -0.44 -21.54
CA LEU A 270 0.51 0.78 -21.86
C LEU A 270 1.31 0.62 -23.15
N HIS A 271 1.76 -0.59 -23.48
CA HIS A 271 2.46 -0.87 -24.74
C HIS A 271 1.51 -1.04 -25.93
N SER A 272 0.38 -1.73 -25.75
CA SER A 272 -0.55 -2.06 -26.84
C SER A 272 -1.58 -0.97 -27.13
N ASN A 273 -1.99 -0.19 -26.13
CA ASN A 273 -3.07 0.80 -26.23
C ASN A 273 -2.56 2.23 -25.97
N THR A 274 -2.23 2.93 -27.05
CA THR A 274 -1.72 4.32 -27.00
C THR A 274 -2.73 5.33 -26.45
N LYS A 275 -4.05 5.08 -26.59
CA LYS A 275 -5.09 5.97 -26.03
C LYS A 275 -5.11 5.86 -24.50
N PHE A 276 -5.11 4.63 -23.99
CA PHE A 276 -5.02 4.35 -22.57
C PHE A 276 -3.71 4.88 -21.96
N ASN A 277 -2.59 4.64 -22.63
CA ASN A 277 -1.30 5.19 -22.21
C ASN A 277 -1.35 6.72 -22.06
N ARG A 278 -1.86 7.42 -23.09
CA ARG A 278 -2.00 8.88 -23.03
C ARG A 278 -2.91 9.34 -21.90
N ALA A 279 -4.04 8.65 -21.67
CA ALA A 279 -4.96 8.98 -20.59
C ALA A 279 -4.32 8.79 -19.21
N LEU A 280 -3.62 7.67 -19.00
CA LEU A 280 -2.92 7.38 -17.75
C LEU A 280 -1.77 8.36 -17.49
N MET A 281 -0.99 8.68 -18.53
CA MET A 281 0.08 9.67 -18.43
C MET A 281 -0.45 11.07 -18.12
N LYS A 282 -1.59 11.46 -18.69
CA LYS A 282 -2.27 12.70 -18.31
C LYS A 282 -2.66 12.69 -16.83
N TRP A 283 -3.31 11.61 -16.37
CA TRP A 283 -3.68 11.46 -14.96
C TRP A 283 -2.45 11.56 -14.03
N TYR A 284 -1.32 10.97 -14.43
CA TYR A 284 -0.08 11.03 -13.67
C TYR A 284 0.45 12.46 -13.57
N CYS A 285 0.48 13.20 -14.68
CA CYS A 285 0.87 14.61 -14.70
C CYS A 285 -0.03 15.48 -13.82
N ASP A 286 -1.35 15.30 -13.89
CA ASP A 286 -2.32 16.05 -13.09
C ASP A 286 -2.12 15.75 -11.58
N SER A 287 -1.89 14.48 -11.23
CA SER A 287 -1.59 14.04 -9.86
C SER A 287 -0.28 14.63 -9.34
N TYR A 288 0.75 14.70 -10.19
CA TYR A 288 2.05 15.28 -9.82
C TYR A 288 1.96 16.79 -9.60
N GLN A 289 1.17 17.51 -10.40
CA GLN A 289 0.87 18.93 -10.18
C GLN A 289 0.14 19.16 -8.85
N LEU A 290 -0.82 18.30 -8.49
CA LEU A 290 -1.48 18.36 -7.19
C LEU A 290 -0.47 18.21 -6.05
N LEU A 291 0.44 17.24 -6.13
CA LEU A 291 1.49 17.06 -5.12
C LEU A 291 2.40 18.29 -4.99
N PHE A 292 2.77 18.95 -6.09
CA PHE A 292 3.52 20.21 -6.02
C PHE A 292 2.74 21.34 -5.35
N LYS A 293 1.43 21.48 -5.65
CA LYS A 293 0.55 22.45 -4.99
C LYS A 293 0.52 22.20 -3.48
N LYS A 294 0.41 20.93 -3.06
CA LYS A 294 0.43 20.51 -1.66
C LYS A 294 1.77 20.80 -0.98
N MET A 295 2.89 20.48 -1.62
CA MET A 295 4.23 20.77 -1.11
C MET A 295 4.45 22.27 -0.95
N SER A 296 4.04 23.07 -1.93
CA SER A 296 4.09 24.54 -1.87
C SER A 296 3.26 25.09 -0.70
N ALA A 297 2.04 24.59 -0.52
CA ALA A 297 1.18 24.98 0.60
C ALA A 297 1.82 24.66 1.96
N LEU A 298 2.43 23.48 2.10
CA LEU A 298 3.14 23.10 3.33
C LEU A 298 4.37 23.97 3.61
N SER A 299 5.11 24.35 2.57
CA SER A 299 6.39 25.06 2.71
C SER A 299 6.23 26.57 2.84
N LEU A 300 5.21 27.16 2.23
CA LEU A 300 5.10 28.62 2.06
C LEU A 300 3.95 29.25 2.83
N LYS A 301 2.89 28.49 3.16
CA LYS A 301 1.71 29.03 3.86
C LYS A 301 1.83 28.85 5.37
N GLN A 302 1.38 29.88 6.09
CA GLN A 302 1.09 29.85 7.51
C GLN A 302 -0.05 28.86 7.81
N THR A 303 -0.14 28.43 9.07
CA THR A 303 -1.10 27.40 9.49
C THR A 303 -2.55 27.74 9.18
N VAL A 304 -2.96 29.01 9.29
CA VAL A 304 -4.33 29.45 8.94
C VAL A 304 -4.61 29.30 7.44
N GLY A 305 -3.64 29.66 6.59
CA GLY A 305 -3.73 29.51 5.15
C GLY A 305 -3.73 28.05 4.71
N ARG A 306 -2.99 27.19 5.40
CA ARG A 306 -3.02 25.73 5.18
C ARG A 306 -4.38 25.11 5.49
N LEU A 307 -5.06 25.55 6.55
CA LEU A 307 -6.43 25.09 6.82
C LEU A 307 -7.41 25.58 5.74
N ALA A 308 -7.29 26.84 5.32
CA ALA A 308 -8.10 27.38 4.25
C ALA A 308 -7.87 26.61 2.92
N ASP A 309 -6.61 26.28 2.60
CA ASP A 309 -6.24 25.45 1.45
C ASP A 309 -6.84 24.04 1.53
N ALA A 310 -6.81 23.41 2.72
CA ALA A 310 -7.42 22.10 2.94
C ALA A 310 -8.94 22.11 2.70
N LEU A 311 -9.65 23.12 3.21
CA LEU A 311 -11.10 23.28 3.01
C LEU A 311 -11.45 23.55 1.53
N LEU A 312 -10.66 24.38 0.85
CA LEU A 312 -10.84 24.65 -0.58
C LEU A 312 -10.58 23.40 -1.42
N TYR A 313 -9.54 22.64 -1.10
CA TYR A 313 -9.25 21.35 -1.73
C TYR A 313 -10.41 20.37 -1.54
N LEU A 314 -10.94 20.23 -0.33
CA LEU A 314 -12.08 19.35 -0.07
C LEU A 314 -13.32 19.81 -0.85
N SER A 315 -13.55 21.12 -0.95
CA SER A 315 -14.63 21.67 -1.77
C SER A 315 -14.47 21.36 -3.26
N GLU A 316 -13.24 21.38 -3.77
CA GLU A 316 -12.93 20.95 -5.15
C GLU A 316 -13.19 19.44 -5.32
N VAL A 317 -12.73 18.60 -4.40
CA VAL A 317 -12.93 17.14 -4.44
C VAL A 317 -14.42 16.76 -4.40
N PHE A 318 -15.21 17.39 -3.52
CA PHE A 318 -16.64 17.10 -3.39
C PHE A 318 -17.52 17.89 -4.36
N GLU A 319 -16.93 18.78 -5.16
CA GLU A 319 -17.64 19.68 -6.08
C GLU A 319 -18.79 20.43 -5.36
N SER A 320 -18.55 20.79 -4.11
CA SER A 320 -19.57 21.32 -3.20
C SER A 320 -18.94 22.25 -2.17
N ASP A 321 -19.70 23.23 -1.70
CA ASP A 321 -19.31 24.04 -0.55
C ASP A 321 -19.61 23.34 0.78
N LEU A 322 -20.29 22.18 0.75
CA LEU A 322 -20.48 21.30 1.90
C LEU A 322 -19.42 20.19 1.90
N ILE A 323 -18.52 20.23 2.87
CA ILE A 323 -17.58 19.15 3.17
C ILE A 323 -18.33 18.12 4.05
N PRO A 324 -18.55 16.88 3.57
CA PRO A 324 -19.37 15.91 4.29
C PRO A 324 -18.79 15.51 5.65
N ASN A 325 -19.66 15.13 6.58
CA ASN A 325 -19.29 14.64 7.91
C ASN A 325 -18.51 13.31 7.91
N THR A 326 -18.41 12.64 6.77
CA THR A 326 -17.52 11.49 6.56
C THR A 326 -16.06 11.90 6.67
N ILE A 327 -15.73 13.15 6.38
CA ILE A 327 -14.41 13.73 6.57
C ILE A 327 -14.31 14.27 8.00
N SER A 328 -13.51 13.62 8.82
CA SER A 328 -13.35 14.02 10.22
C SER A 328 -12.48 15.27 10.34
N ARG A 329 -12.55 15.94 11.49
CA ARG A 329 -11.63 17.05 11.81
C ARG A 329 -10.16 16.61 11.82
N LYS A 330 -9.90 15.36 12.20
CA LYS A 330 -8.57 14.75 12.11
C LYS A 330 -8.12 14.68 10.66
N ASP A 331 -8.97 14.21 9.74
CA ASP A 331 -8.64 14.15 8.31
C ASP A 331 -8.35 15.55 7.76
N ILE A 332 -9.15 16.56 8.12
CA ILE A 332 -8.89 17.97 7.74
C ILE A 332 -7.53 18.44 8.27
N SER A 333 -7.18 18.10 9.51
CA SER A 333 -5.89 18.46 10.10
C SER A 333 -4.71 17.79 9.41
N GLU A 334 -4.86 16.51 9.02
CA GLU A 334 -3.84 15.75 8.29
C GLU A 334 -3.65 16.32 6.88
N ILE A 335 -4.74 16.74 6.21
CA ILE A 335 -4.67 17.40 4.90
C ILE A 335 -3.97 18.77 5.00
N GLY A 336 -4.25 19.50 6.09
CA GLY A 336 -3.60 20.78 6.37
C GLY A 336 -2.16 20.65 6.89
N GLY A 337 -1.66 19.44 7.12
CA GLY A 337 -0.33 19.19 7.69
C GLY A 337 -0.13 19.87 9.05
N MET A 338 -1.14 19.80 9.91
CA MET A 338 -1.13 20.43 11.24
C MET A 338 -1.69 19.48 12.31
N SER A 339 -1.54 19.85 13.58
CA SER A 339 -2.15 19.08 14.66
C SER A 339 -3.67 19.25 14.68
N ASN A 340 -4.37 18.25 15.21
CA ASN A 340 -5.83 18.27 15.32
C ASN A 340 -6.31 19.45 16.19
N GLU A 341 -5.59 19.77 17.27
CA GLU A 341 -5.90 20.89 18.17
C GLU A 341 -5.81 22.24 17.43
N ASN A 342 -4.77 22.42 16.62
CA ASN A 342 -4.61 23.63 15.80
C ASN A 342 -5.72 23.76 14.76
N ALA A 343 -6.08 22.67 14.08
CA ALA A 343 -7.17 22.68 13.11
C ALA A 343 -8.52 23.02 13.77
N VAL A 344 -8.83 22.41 14.92
CA VAL A 344 -10.06 22.69 15.68
C VAL A 344 -10.14 24.15 16.12
N ARG A 345 -9.02 24.73 16.59
CA ARG A 345 -8.95 26.14 16.97
C ARG A 345 -9.27 27.05 15.78
N ILE A 346 -8.56 26.90 14.67
CA ILE A 346 -8.76 27.76 13.49
C ILE A 346 -10.15 27.58 12.88
N LEU A 347 -10.70 26.35 12.86
CA LEU A 347 -12.09 26.11 12.45
C LEU A 347 -13.10 26.86 13.34
N SER A 348 -12.81 27.00 14.63
CA SER A 348 -13.65 27.74 15.56
C SER A 348 -13.60 29.24 15.27
N ASP A 349 -12.42 29.78 14.94
CA ASP A 349 -12.24 31.18 14.52
C ASP A 349 -12.99 31.44 13.20
N PHE A 350 -12.84 30.57 12.20
CA PHE A 350 -13.57 30.66 10.93
C PHE A 350 -15.09 30.61 11.12
N LYS A 351 -15.56 29.85 12.11
CA LYS A 351 -16.99 29.79 12.47
C LYS A 351 -17.46 31.10 13.11
N ALA A 352 -16.68 31.66 14.04
CA ALA A 352 -16.98 32.94 14.69
C ALA A 352 -17.06 34.09 13.67
N GLU A 353 -16.19 34.07 12.66
CA GLU A 353 -16.15 35.03 11.56
C GLU A 353 -17.16 34.75 10.45
N LYS A 354 -18.02 33.73 10.59
CA LYS A 354 -19.02 33.31 9.59
C LYS A 354 -18.40 32.97 8.22
N ILE A 355 -17.17 32.48 8.21
CA ILE A 355 -16.51 31.94 7.00
C ILE A 355 -16.99 30.52 6.74
N VAL A 356 -17.19 29.73 7.79
CA VAL A 356 -17.73 28.37 7.74
C VAL A 356 -18.84 28.17 8.77
N LYS A 357 -19.63 27.12 8.58
CA LYS A 357 -20.67 26.69 9.52
C LYS A 357 -20.59 25.18 9.72
N SER A 358 -20.67 24.73 10.97
CA SER A 358 -20.82 23.30 11.27
C SER A 358 -22.30 22.91 11.28
N THR A 359 -22.63 21.83 10.58
CA THR A 359 -23.97 21.23 10.51
C THR A 359 -23.87 19.73 10.86
N SER A 360 -25.01 19.05 10.98
CA SER A 360 -25.04 17.59 11.11
C SER A 360 -24.49 16.87 9.87
N ALA A 361 -24.65 17.50 8.69
CA ALA A 361 -24.17 16.98 7.41
C ALA A 361 -22.67 17.22 7.18
N GLY A 362 -22.03 18.14 7.92
CA GLY A 362 -20.59 18.39 7.81
C GLY A 362 -20.20 19.85 8.06
N ILE A 363 -19.25 20.36 7.28
CA ILE A 363 -18.78 21.76 7.35
C ILE A 363 -19.17 22.46 6.05
N GLU A 364 -19.99 23.50 6.14
CA GLU A 364 -20.44 24.33 5.03
C GLU A 364 -19.55 25.57 4.93
N ILE A 365 -19.00 25.84 3.74
CA ILE A 365 -18.24 27.05 3.42
C ILE A 365 -19.23 28.16 3.07
N LEU A 366 -19.37 29.15 3.97
CA LEU A 366 -20.28 30.27 3.78
C LEU A 366 -19.67 31.38 2.91
N ASN A 367 -18.34 31.56 2.99
CA ASN A 367 -17.65 32.63 2.28
C ASN A 367 -16.36 32.15 1.61
N LYS A 368 -16.53 31.48 0.47
CA LYS A 368 -15.42 30.94 -0.33
C LYS A 368 -14.43 32.02 -0.78
N ARG A 369 -14.89 33.26 -0.98
CA ARG A 369 -14.04 34.40 -1.36
C ARG A 369 -13.06 34.76 -0.26
N VAL A 370 -13.54 34.96 0.97
CA VAL A 370 -12.68 35.25 2.13
C VAL A 370 -11.72 34.08 2.39
N LEU A 371 -12.21 32.84 2.27
CA LEU A 371 -11.38 31.65 2.42
C LEU A 371 -10.23 31.59 1.39
N LYS A 372 -10.50 31.97 0.13
CA LYS A 372 -9.47 32.12 -0.91
C LYS A 372 -8.46 33.22 -0.58
N THR A 373 -8.90 34.35 -0.03
CA THR A 373 -7.98 35.41 0.43
C THR A 373 -7.07 34.91 1.55
N ILE A 374 -7.63 34.28 2.59
CA ILE A 374 -6.86 33.70 3.70
C ILE A 374 -5.87 32.66 3.19
N CYS A 375 -6.28 31.81 2.25
CA CYS A 375 -5.44 30.79 1.61
C CYS A 375 -4.26 31.37 0.80
N ALA A 376 -4.37 32.61 0.32
CA ALA A 376 -3.34 33.29 -0.47
C ALA A 376 -2.41 34.17 0.38
N THR A 377 -2.91 34.79 1.45
CA THR A 377 -2.16 35.72 2.30
C THR A 377 -1.62 35.09 3.58
N GLY A 378 -2.28 34.02 4.04
CA GLY A 378 -1.82 33.16 5.12
C GLY A 378 -0.92 32.10 4.53
#